data_AF-A0A5D2PI58-F1
#
_entry.id   AF-A0A5D2PI58-F1
#
_cell.length_a   1.000
_cell.length_b   1.000
_cell.length_c   1.000
_cell.angle_alpha   90.00
_cell.angle_beta   90.00
_cell.angle_gamma   90.00
#
_symmetry.space_group_name_H-M   'P 1'
#
loop_
_entity.id
_entity.type
_entity.pdbx_description
1 polymer ?
#
loop_
_entity_poly.entity_id
_entity_poly.type
_entity_poly.pdbx_seq_one_letter_code
_entity_poly.pdbx_strand_id
1 'polypeptide(L)'
;MLMTLDKNLEPTSVSIRVGEAFDVVGEAGQPKTITGLQTHSTPVLLAAGERAELATEKYVPLLPILEGCVILIENTEYMEDN
;
A
#
# COMPACT_ATOMS: atom_id res chain seq x y z
N MET A 1 6.57 -8.02 -7.93
CA MET A 1 5.37 -7.52 -8.63
C MET A 1 4.27 -7.38 -7.60
N LEU A 2 3.54 -6.27 -7.60
CA LEU A 2 2.39 -6.00 -6.76
C LEU A 2 1.17 -5.73 -7.65
N MET A 3 0.11 -6.49 -7.44
CA MET A 3 -1.20 -6.36 -8.06
C MET A 3 -2.27 -6.37 -6.98
N THR A 4 -3.30 -5.55 -7.15
CA THR A 4 -4.39 -5.43 -6.19
C THR A 4 -5.71 -5.87 -6.80
N LEU A 5 -6.46 -6.65 -6.04
CA LEU A 5 -7.78 -7.16 -6.40
C LEU A 5 -8.83 -6.64 -5.41
N ASP A 6 -10.08 -6.52 -5.85
CA ASP A 6 -11.20 -6.26 -4.97
C ASP A 6 -11.76 -7.57 -4.35
N LYS A 7 -12.84 -7.44 -3.57
CA LYS A 7 -13.58 -8.58 -2.99
C LYS A 7 -14.17 -9.55 -4.01
N ASN A 8 -14.36 -9.12 -5.26
CA ASN A 8 -14.90 -9.92 -6.37
C ASN A 8 -13.77 -10.52 -7.23
N LEU A 9 -12.50 -10.36 -6.82
CA LEU A 9 -11.30 -10.79 -7.54
C LEU A 9 -11.08 -10.04 -8.86
N GLU A 10 -11.64 -8.84 -8.99
CA GLU A 10 -11.42 -7.95 -10.12
C GLU A 10 -10.19 -7.06 -9.88
N PRO A 11 -9.32 -6.88 -10.89
CA PRO A 11 -8.17 -5.98 -10.77
C PRO A 11 -8.60 -4.54 -10.48
N THR A 12 -8.13 -4.00 -9.36
CA THR A 12 -8.42 -2.63 -8.94
C THR A 12 -7.14 -1.83 -8.86
N SER A 13 -7.07 -0.70 -9.58
CA SER A 13 -5.92 0.20 -9.52
C SER A 13 -6.03 1.08 -8.27
N VAL A 14 -5.02 1.02 -7.40
CA VAL A 14 -4.94 1.83 -6.19
C VAL A 14 -3.62 2.57 -6.14
N SER A 15 -3.66 3.73 -5.49
CA SER A 15 -2.47 4.55 -5.26
C SER A 15 -1.64 3.95 -4.12
N ILE A 16 -0.38 3.65 -4.42
CA ILE A 16 0.61 3.13 -3.49
C ILE A 16 1.84 4.04 -3.48
N ARG A 17 2.55 4.07 -2.35
CA ARG A 17 3.91 4.60 -2.27
C ARG A 17 4.88 3.44 -2.31
N VAL A 18 6.00 3.62 -2.98
CA VAL A 18 7.06 2.61 -3.11
C VAL A 18 8.38 3.24 -2.70
N GLY A 19 9.17 2.49 -1.94
CA GLY A 19 10.55 2.86 -1.68
C GLY A 19 11.28 1.81 -0.85
N GLU A 20 12.50 2.14 -0.46
CA GLU A 20 13.37 1.24 0.29
C GLU A 20 12.76 0.91 1.66
N ALA A 21 12.77 -0.37 2.02
CA ALA A 21 12.31 -0.81 3.33
C ALA A 21 13.23 -0.29 4.44
N PHE A 22 12.67 0.38 5.44
CA PHE A 22 13.41 0.84 6.62
C PHE A 22 12.79 0.28 7.90
N ASP A 23 13.62 0.07 8.93
CA ASP A 23 13.14 -0.39 10.23
C ASP A 23 12.64 0.79 11.07
N VAL A 24 11.42 0.68 11.60
CA VAL A 24 10.70 1.76 12.29
C VAL A 24 11.18 1.98 13.74
N VAL A 25 12.19 1.23 14.21
CA VAL A 25 12.70 1.31 15.58
C VAL A 25 13.29 2.70 15.84
N GLY A 26 12.58 3.52 16.63
CA GLY A 26 13.01 4.84 17.05
C GLY A 26 12.27 6.02 16.39
N GLU A 27 11.32 5.76 15.49
CA GLU A 27 10.46 6.82 14.96
C GLU A 27 9.35 7.20 15.96
N ALA A 28 9.11 8.51 16.13
CA ALA A 28 8.04 9.04 16.96
C ALA A 28 6.80 9.34 16.09
N GLY A 29 5.61 8.96 16.55
CA GLY A 29 4.34 9.25 15.86
C GLY A 29 3.77 8.06 15.10
N GLN A 30 3.37 8.28 13.83
CA GLN A 30 2.97 7.23 12.88
C GLN A 30 4.18 6.87 12.02
N PRO A 31 4.94 5.83 12.39
CA PRO A 31 6.18 5.51 11.72
C PRO A 31 5.91 4.94 10.33
N LYS A 32 6.72 5.34 9.35
CA LYS A 32 6.59 4.84 7.97
C LYS A 32 7.60 3.73 7.73
N THR A 33 7.15 2.64 7.14
CA THR A 33 8.01 1.46 6.91
C THR A 33 8.85 1.59 5.62
N ILE A 34 8.56 2.61 4.80
CA ILE A 34 9.24 2.83 3.52
C ILE A 34 9.76 4.26 3.38
N THR A 35 10.84 4.40 2.62
CA THR A 35 11.32 5.70 2.15
C THR A 35 10.49 6.20 0.96
N GLY A 36 10.52 7.51 0.68
CA GLY A 36 9.89 8.08 -0.52
C GLY A 36 8.46 8.60 -0.35
N LEU A 37 8.16 9.67 -1.10
CA LEU A 37 6.84 10.32 -1.15
C LEU A 37 6.16 10.14 -2.53
N GLN A 38 6.85 9.51 -3.48
CA GLN A 38 6.30 9.30 -4.81
C GLN A 38 5.19 8.26 -4.76
N THR A 39 4.10 8.57 -5.45
CA THR A 39 2.93 7.70 -5.55
C THR A 39 2.89 7.07 -6.93
N HIS A 40 2.58 5.78 -6.98
CA HIS A 40 2.38 4.97 -8.17
C HIS A 40 0.98 4.35 -8.13
N SER A 41 0.49 3.88 -9.27
CA SER A 41 -0.78 3.15 -9.36
C SER A 41 -0.51 1.68 -9.67
N THR A 42 -1.16 0.76 -8.96
CA THR A 42 -1.03 -0.68 -9.21
C THR A 42 -1.62 -1.08 -10.57
N PRO A 43 -1.08 -2.11 -11.24
CA PRO A 43 0.03 -2.98 -10.82
C PRO A 43 1.43 -2.36 -11.03
N VAL A 44 2.36 -2.66 -10.10
CA VAL A 44 3.75 -2.13 -10.13
C VAL A 44 4.75 -3.26 -9.95
N LEU A 45 5.92 -3.14 -10.60
CA LEU A 45 7.07 -3.98 -10.33
C LEU A 45 7.93 -3.34 -9.24
N LEU A 46 7.96 -3.95 -8.06
CA LEU A 46 8.87 -3.58 -6.98
C LEU A 46 10.28 -4.11 -7.28
N ALA A 47 11.29 -3.26 -7.11
CA ALA A 47 12.69 -3.67 -7.17
C ALA A 47 13.09 -4.45 -5.90
N ALA A 48 14.26 -5.08 -5.94
CA ALA A 48 14.78 -5.81 -4.78
C ALA A 48 15.04 -4.84 -3.61
N GLY A 49 14.46 -5.15 -2.44
CA GLY A 49 14.58 -4.30 -1.24
C GLY A 49 13.54 -3.18 -1.15
N GLU A 50 12.75 -2.94 -2.20
CA GLU A 50 11.63 -2.02 -2.14
C GLU A 50 10.40 -2.67 -1.51
N ARG A 51 9.65 -1.86 -0.76
CA ARG A 51 8.33 -2.21 -0.23
C ARG A 51 7.31 -1.18 -0.68
N ALA A 52 6.05 -1.59 -0.68
CA ALA A 52 4.93 -0.73 -0.98
C ALA A 52 4.06 -0.51 0.26
N GLU A 53 3.48 0.68 0.34
CA GLU A 53 2.48 1.08 1.33
C GLU A 53 1.29 1.73 0.61
N LEU A 54 0.05 1.59 1.11
CA LEU A 54 -1.10 2.29 0.53
C LEU A 54 -0.93 3.80 0.72
N ALA A 55 -1.22 4.58 -0.33
CA ALA A 55 -1.14 6.03 -0.25
C ALA A 55 -2.35 6.66 0.46
N THR A 56 -3.47 5.93 0.54
CA THR A 56 -4.74 6.36 1.13
C THR A 56 -5.34 5.26 1.99
N GLU A 57 -6.14 5.65 2.98
CA GLU A 57 -6.85 4.74 3.89
C GLU A 57 -8.21 4.25 3.36
N LYS A 58 -8.50 4.53 2.09
CA LYS A 58 -9.74 4.12 1.42
C LYS A 58 -9.92 2.60 1.37
N TYR A 59 -8.80 1.89 1.31
CA TYR A 59 -8.78 0.44 1.28
C TYR A 59 -7.94 -0.09 2.43
N VAL A 60 -8.33 -1.25 2.95
CA VAL A 60 -7.55 -2.03 3.92
C VAL A 60 -7.10 -3.33 3.23
N PRO A 61 -5.80 -3.64 3.23
CA PRO A 61 -5.32 -4.90 2.66
C PRO A 61 -5.63 -6.06 3.60
N LEU A 62 -5.99 -7.21 3.03
CA LEU A 62 -6.18 -8.44 3.81
C LEU A 62 -4.86 -9.01 4.36
N LEU A 63 -3.74 -8.69 3.70
CA LEU A 63 -2.41 -9.11 4.11
C LEU A 63 -1.62 -7.91 4.64
N PRO A 64 -0.78 -8.10 5.68
CA PRO A 64 0.02 -7.01 6.25
C PRO A 64 1.14 -6.53 5.33
N ILE A 65 1.47 -7.28 4.27
CA ILE A 65 2.57 -6.99 3.35
C ILE A 65 2.00 -6.85 1.94
N LEU A 66 2.31 -5.74 1.28
CA LEU A 66 1.89 -5.46 -0.10
C LEU A 66 2.85 -6.06 -1.13
N GLU A 67 2.83 -7.38 -1.26
CA GLU A 67 3.65 -8.11 -2.24
C GLU A 67 2.82 -9.15 -2.99
N GLY A 68 3.15 -9.36 -4.27
CA GLY A 68 2.46 -10.35 -5.11
C GLY A 68 1.07 -9.88 -5.52
N CYS A 69 0.04 -10.63 -5.12
CA CYS A 69 -1.35 -10.32 -5.41
C CYS A 69 -2.10 -10.15 -4.09
N VAL A 70 -2.63 -8.95 -3.84
CA VAL A 70 -3.24 -8.59 -2.56
C VAL A 70 -4.70 -8.21 -2.79
N ILE A 71 -5.58 -8.79 -1.99
CA ILE A 71 -6.98 -8.44 -1.98
C ILE A 71 -7.18 -7.27 -1.02
N LEU A 72 -7.89 -6.26 -1.52
CA LEU A 72 -8.25 -5.05 -0.79
C LEU A 72 -9.73 -5.05 -0.48
N ILE A 73 -10.05 -4.56 0.72
CA ILE A 73 -11.43 -4.34 1.17
C ILE A 73 -11.63 -2.85 1.34
N GLU A 74 -12.79 -2.34 0.93
CA GLU A 74 -13.17 -0.95 1.17
C GLU A 74 -13.27 -0.67 2.67
N ASN A 75 -12.63 0.41 3.10
CA ASN A 75 -12.69 0.85 4.47
C ASN A 75 -14.03 1.58 4.72
N THR A 76 -14.86 1.04 5.62
CA THR A 76 -16.18 1.61 5.95
C THR A 76 -16.06 2.89 6.78
N GLU A 77 -14.93 3.10 7.45
CA GLU A 77 -14.66 4.28 8.28
C GLU A 77 -13.97 5.42 7.50
N TYR A 78 -13.67 5.20 6.22
CA TYR A 78 -13.02 6.19 5.39
C TYR A 78 -13.92 7.41 5.16
N MET A 79 -13.51 8.54 5.71
CA MET A 79 -14.09 9.84 5.38
C MET A 79 -13.18 10.52 4.37
N GLU A 80 -13.75 10.90 3.22
CA GLU A 80 -13.03 11.68 2.22
C GLU A 80 -12.87 13.11 2.78
N ASP A 81 -11.65 13.47 3.19
CA ASP A 81 -11.33 14.83 3.63
C ASP A 81 -11.60 15.78 2.45
N ASN A 82 -12.67 16.59 2.56
CA ASN A 82 -13.03 17.64 1.60
C ASN A 82 -12.12 18.86 1.72
#